data_AF-A0A7W3NUY4-F1
#
_entry.id   AF-A0A7W3NUY4-F1
#
_cell.length_a   1.000
_cell.length_b   1.000
_cell.length_c   1.000
_cell.angle_alpha   90.00
_cell.angle_beta   90.00
_cell.angle_gamma   90.00
#
_symmetry.space_group_name_H-M   'P 1'
#
loop_
_entity.id
_entity.type
_entity.pdbx_description
1 polymer ?
#
loop_
_entity_poly.entity_id
_entity_poly.type
_entity_poly.pdbx_seq_one_letter_code
_entity_poly.pdbx_strand_id
1 'polypeptide(L)'
;MEQDHPLVRDLYPGLVAELTALLQEEGERELAVCAWDLRLVAECSCDAADCQSLRTAPHPLDQPYGPGHRCVPLPTAEGLLCLDVVDGRIMYVEILHRPPLRRRP
;
A
#
# COMPACT_ATOMS: atom_id res chain seq x y z
N MET A 1 -11.36 -8.14 19.33
CA MET A 1 -11.76 -8.85 18.10
C MET A 1 -11.10 -8.10 16.98
N GLU A 2 -10.08 -8.70 16.38
CA GLU A 2 -9.50 -8.18 15.15
C GLU A 2 -10.63 -8.21 14.12
N GLN A 3 -11.12 -7.05 13.69
CA GLN A 3 -12.04 -7.03 12.56
C GLN A 3 -11.24 -7.58 11.38
N ASP A 4 -11.73 -8.64 10.74
CA ASP A 4 -11.11 -9.20 9.54
C ASP A 4 -11.23 -8.16 8.42
N HIS A 5 -10.26 -7.24 8.37
CA HIS A 5 -10.16 -6.25 7.32
C HIS A 5 -10.12 -6.95 5.95
N PRO A 6 -10.82 -6.44 4.93
CA PRO A 6 -10.82 -7.10 3.63
C PRO A 6 -9.41 -7.11 3.05
N LEU A 7 -9.10 -8.13 2.26
CA LEU A 7 -7.83 -8.17 1.54
C LEU A 7 -7.84 -7.14 0.41
N VAL A 8 -6.71 -6.45 0.23
CA VAL A 8 -6.53 -5.50 -0.87
C VAL A 8 -6.64 -6.22 -2.21
N ARG A 9 -6.22 -7.49 -2.32
CA ARG A 9 -6.36 -8.27 -3.57
C ARG A 9 -7.82 -8.55 -3.96
N ASP A 10 -8.72 -8.59 -2.99
CA ASP A 10 -10.14 -8.86 -3.25
C ASP A 10 -10.82 -7.58 -3.77
N LEU A 11 -10.44 -6.43 -3.21
CA LEU A 11 -10.99 -5.12 -3.58
C LEU A 11 -10.30 -4.49 -4.79
N TYR A 12 -8.97 -4.52 -4.84
CA TYR A 12 -8.10 -3.87 -5.83
C TYR A 12 -7.07 -4.85 -6.41
N PRO A 13 -7.51 -5.91 -7.12
CA PRO A 13 -6.59 -6.93 -7.64
C PRO A 13 -5.59 -6.37 -8.64
N GLY A 14 -5.97 -5.35 -9.42
CA GLY A 14 -5.06 -4.66 -10.34
C GLY A 14 -3.90 -3.98 -9.60
N LEU A 15 -4.19 -3.35 -8.46
CA LEU A 15 -3.18 -2.74 -7.61
C LEU A 15 -2.23 -3.80 -7.05
N VAL A 16 -2.74 -4.90 -6.51
CA VAL A 16 -1.88 -5.97 -5.96
C VAL A 16 -1.00 -6.61 -7.03
N ALA A 17 -1.54 -6.83 -8.23
CA ALA A 17 -0.75 -7.35 -9.35
C ALA A 17 0.39 -6.40 -9.73
N GLU A 18 0.10 -5.09 -9.83
CA GLU A 18 1.11 -4.06 -10.10
C GLU A 18 2.16 -3.99 -8.99
N LEU A 19 1.74 -3.92 -7.71
CA LEU A 19 2.64 -3.92 -6.55
C LEU A 19 3.60 -5.11 -6.57
N THR A 20 3.06 -6.31 -6.79
CA THR A 20 3.86 -7.53 -6.80
C THR A 20 4.89 -7.51 -7.92
N ALA A 21 4.50 -7.08 -9.12
CA ALA A 21 5.39 -6.98 -10.27
C ALA A 21 6.52 -5.96 -10.03
N LEU A 22 6.18 -4.74 -9.62
CA LEU A 22 7.16 -3.67 -9.35
C LEU A 22 8.11 -4.06 -8.21
N LEU A 23 7.61 -4.68 -7.15
CA LEU A 23 8.47 -5.16 -6.05
C LEU A 23 9.43 -6.27 -6.52
N GLN A 24 9.00 -7.15 -7.42
CA GLN A 24 9.90 -8.16 -7.99
C GLN A 24 10.98 -7.53 -8.87
N GLU A 25 10.63 -6.53 -9.67
CA GLU A 25 11.56 -5.79 -10.54
C GLU A 25 12.60 -5.02 -9.72
N GLU A 26 12.19 -4.39 -8.61
CA GLU A 26 13.08 -3.70 -7.67
C GLU A 26 13.88 -4.66 -6.75
N GLY A 27 13.69 -5.99 -6.89
CA GLY A 27 14.39 -7.00 -6.10
C GLY A 27 13.84 -7.23 -4.69
N GLU A 28 12.73 -6.58 -4.33
CA GLU A 28 12.02 -6.63 -3.06
C GLU A 28 11.11 -7.88 -2.94
N ARG A 29 11.69 -9.07 -3.14
CA ARG A 29 10.95 -10.33 -3.27
C ARG A 29 10.09 -10.68 -2.06
N GLU A 30 10.59 -10.41 -0.85
CA GLU A 30 9.84 -10.68 0.38
C GLU A 30 8.63 -9.76 0.50
N LEU A 31 8.80 -8.47 0.17
CA LEU A 31 7.69 -7.53 0.12
C LEU A 31 6.67 -7.90 -0.97
N ALA A 32 7.12 -8.43 -2.11
CA ALA A 32 6.21 -8.92 -3.15
C ALA A 32 5.32 -10.07 -2.64
N VAL A 33 5.85 -10.95 -1.78
CA VAL A 33 5.04 -11.98 -1.10
C VAL A 33 4.07 -11.32 -0.12
N CYS A 34 4.53 -10.38 0.70
CA CYS A 34 3.67 -9.66 1.65
C CYS A 34 2.55 -8.86 0.96
N ALA A 35 2.80 -8.31 -0.23
CA ALA A 35 1.83 -7.53 -1.01
C ALA A 35 0.55 -8.34 -1.32
N TRP A 36 0.68 -9.67 -1.44
CA TRP A 36 -0.43 -10.57 -1.75
C TRP A 36 -1.48 -10.68 -0.64
N ASP A 37 -1.07 -10.48 0.62
CA ASP A 37 -1.92 -10.63 1.81
C ASP A 37 -2.18 -9.31 2.54
N LEU A 38 -1.98 -8.16 1.85
CA LEU A 38 -2.30 -6.86 2.42
C LEU A 38 -3.77 -6.75 2.79
N ARG A 39 -4.03 -6.19 3.96
CA ARG A 39 -5.35 -5.92 4.51
C ARG A 39 -5.65 -4.43 4.36
N LEU A 40 -6.87 -4.06 3.98
CA LEU A 40 -7.29 -2.67 3.96
C LEU A 40 -7.79 -2.26 5.35
N VAL A 41 -6.90 -1.65 6.15
CA VAL A 41 -7.26 -1.16 7.49
C VAL A 41 -8.08 0.13 7.39
N ALA A 42 -7.63 1.06 6.55
CA ALA A 42 -8.35 2.29 6.25
C ALA A 42 -7.85 2.89 4.93
N GLU A 43 -8.71 3.66 4.28
CA GLU A 43 -8.31 4.59 3.21
C GLU A 43 -7.74 5.87 3.84
N CYS A 44 -6.88 6.58 3.13
CA CYS A 44 -6.38 7.87 3.59
C CYS A 44 -7.53 8.88 3.67
N SER A 45 -7.54 9.68 4.74
CA SER A 45 -8.60 10.64 5.04
C SER A 45 -8.19 12.10 4.77
N CYS A 46 -7.16 12.33 3.95
CA CYS A 46 -6.81 13.69 3.55
C CYS A 46 -7.80 14.23 2.51
N ASP A 47 -7.93 15.54 2.44
CA ASP A 47 -8.85 16.20 1.49
C ASP A 47 -8.27 16.33 0.06
N ALA A 48 -7.12 15.69 -0.21
CA ALA A 48 -6.48 15.73 -1.52
C ALA A 48 -7.24 14.85 -2.50
N ALA A 49 -7.81 15.46 -3.54
CA ALA A 49 -8.67 14.80 -4.51
C ALA A 49 -7.98 13.69 -5.34
N ASP A 50 -6.65 13.72 -5.40
CA ASP A 50 -5.79 12.78 -6.13
C ASP A 50 -5.14 11.73 -5.22
N CYS A 51 -5.44 11.74 -3.92
CA CYS A 51 -4.96 10.75 -2.97
C CYS A 51 -5.88 9.55 -2.89
N GLN A 52 -5.32 8.36 -3.09
CA GLN A 52 -6.03 7.08 -3.01
C GLN A 52 -5.30 6.10 -2.08
N SER A 53 -4.46 6.65 -1.19
CA SER A 53 -3.53 5.88 -0.39
C SER A 53 -4.22 5.01 0.65
N LEU A 54 -3.59 3.89 1.02
CA LEU A 54 -4.18 2.85 1.85
C LEU A 54 -3.32 2.57 3.09
N ARG A 55 -3.95 2.45 4.26
CA ARG A 55 -3.33 1.91 5.48
C ARG A 55 -3.51 0.40 5.52
N THR A 56 -2.41 -0.32 5.71
CA THR A 56 -2.39 -1.79 5.70
C THR A 56 -2.17 -2.42 7.06
N ALA A 57 -1.90 -1.60 8.06
CA ALA A 57 -1.80 -1.98 9.46
C ALA A 57 -2.30 -0.84 10.37
N PRO A 58 -2.78 -1.14 11.59
CA PRO A 58 -3.08 -0.10 12.57
C PRO A 58 -1.83 0.69 12.94
N HIS A 59 -1.93 2.02 12.92
CA HIS A 59 -0.86 2.91 13.36
C HIS A 59 -1.47 4.27 13.76
N PRO A 60 -1.07 4.88 14.90
CA PRO A 60 -1.53 6.21 15.28
C PRO A 60 -1.21 7.27 14.22
N LEU A 61 -2.18 8.13 13.86
CA LEU A 61 -2.03 9.11 12.78
C LEU A 61 -0.93 10.15 13.06
N ASP A 62 -0.77 10.55 14.31
CA ASP A 62 0.11 11.64 14.72
C ASP A 62 1.49 11.17 15.21
N GLN A 63 1.87 9.93 14.89
CA GLN A 63 3.16 9.35 15.31
C GLN A 63 3.99 8.90 14.10
N PRO A 64 5.31 9.13 14.10
CA PRO A 64 6.19 8.52 13.12
C PRO A 64 6.25 7.00 13.31
N TYR A 65 6.62 6.26 12.27
CA TYR A 65 6.80 4.80 12.35
C TYR A 65 8.00 4.38 13.20
N GLY A 66 9.03 5.23 13.32
CA GLY A 66 10.20 4.97 14.17
C GLY A 66 11.29 4.13 13.49
N PRO A 67 12.22 3.53 14.27
CA PRO A 67 13.30 2.69 13.74
C PRO A 67 12.78 1.53 12.89
N GLY A 68 13.55 1.15 11.86
CA GLY A 68 13.15 0.10 10.92
C GLY A 68 12.20 0.57 9.81
N HIS A 69 11.69 1.81 9.90
CA HIS A 69 10.96 2.44 8.81
C HIS A 69 11.87 2.77 7.62
N ARG A 70 11.39 2.44 6.43
CA ARG A 70 11.94 2.93 5.16
C ARG A 70 10.81 3.14 4.16
N CYS A 71 11.04 4.05 3.22
CA CYS A 71 10.18 4.22 2.06
C CYS A 71 10.72 3.40 0.88
N VAL A 72 9.84 2.73 0.15
CA VAL A 72 10.16 1.98 -1.08
C VAL A 72 9.40 2.62 -2.24
N PRO A 73 10.03 3.55 -2.98
CA PRO A 73 9.43 4.11 -4.18
C PRO A 73 9.40 3.03 -5.27
N LEU A 74 8.25 2.86 -5.93
CA LEU A 74 8.08 1.90 -7.01
C LEU A 74 7.95 2.66 -8.34
N PRO A 75 8.84 2.39 -9.33
CA PRO A 75 8.77 3.09 -10.61
C PRO A 75 7.49 2.75 -11.38
N THR A 76 6.58 3.72 -11.47
CA THR A 76 5.32 3.58 -12.22
C THR A 76 5.37 4.37 -13.53
N ALA A 77 4.64 3.89 -14.55
CA ALA A 77 4.49 4.62 -15.81
C ALA A 77 3.63 5.90 -15.67
N GLU A 78 2.71 5.92 -14.70
CA GLU A 78 1.83 7.05 -14.41
C GLU A 78 1.61 7.18 -12.89
N GLY A 79 1.64 8.42 -12.40
CA GLY A 79 1.46 8.76 -11.00
C GLY A 79 2.60 8.30 -10.09
N LEU A 80 2.32 8.25 -8.79
CA LEU A 80 3.27 7.85 -7.76
C LEU A 80 2.73 6.65 -7.01
N LEU A 81 3.62 5.69 -6.78
CA LEU A 81 3.40 4.58 -5.87
C LEU A 81 4.62 4.40 -4.97
N CYS A 82 4.43 4.53 -3.66
CA CYS A 82 5.49 4.40 -2.66
C CYS A 82 4.97 3.62 -1.45
N LEU A 83 5.82 2.79 -0.85
CA LEU A 83 5.45 2.00 0.32
C LEU A 83 6.17 2.50 1.57
N ASP A 84 5.45 2.67 2.66
CA ASP A 84 6.09 2.73 3.97
C ASP A 84 6.20 1.31 4.54
N VAL A 85 7.44 0.90 4.77
CA VAL A 85 7.78 -0.43 5.26
C VAL A 85 8.43 -0.31 6.63
N VAL A 86 7.99 -1.11 7.59
CA VAL A 86 8.61 -1.23 8.92
C VAL A 86 8.98 -2.69 9.14
N ASP A 87 10.27 -2.97 9.30
CA ASP A 87 10.78 -4.33 9.54
C ASP A 87 10.24 -5.39 8.55
N GLY A 88 10.17 -5.03 7.27
CA GLY A 88 9.68 -5.91 6.20
C GLY A 88 8.15 -5.98 6.06
N ARG A 89 7.39 -5.26 6.89
CA ARG A 89 5.93 -5.14 6.75
C ARG A 89 5.55 -3.85 6.06
N ILE A 90 4.73 -3.95 5.01
CA ILE A 90 4.11 -2.79 4.37
C ILE A 90 3.02 -2.25 5.31
N MET A 91 3.20 -1.01 5.79
CA MET A 91 2.31 -0.32 6.73
C MET A 91 1.38 0.66 6.01
N TYR A 92 1.84 1.21 4.90
CA TYR A 92 1.12 2.18 4.09
C TYR A 92 1.48 2.02 2.61
N VAL A 93 0.48 2.22 1.76
CA VAL A 93 0.63 2.28 0.31
C VAL A 93 0.22 3.68 -0.12
N GLU A 94 1.20 4.50 -0.46
CA GLU A 94 0.98 5.83 -1.01
C GLU A 94 0.64 5.74 -2.50
N ILE A 95 -0.49 6.34 -2.89
CA ILE A 95 -1.05 6.27 -4.24
C ILE A 95 -1.54 7.66 -4.62
N LEU A 96 -0.75 8.36 -5.43
CA LEU A 96 -1.01 9.76 -5.81
C LEU A 96 -0.97 9.95 -7.34
N HIS A 97 -1.65 11.00 -7.81
CA HIS A 97 -1.55 11.51 -9.18
C HIS A 97 -1.80 10.48 -10.29
N ARG A 98 -2.72 9.53 -10.07
CA ARG A 98 -3.10 8.50 -11.05
C ARG A 98 -4.61 8.33 -11.15
N PRO A 99 -5.12 7.71 -12.25
CA PRO A 99 -6.55 7.45 -12.40
C PRO A 99 -7.16 6.70 -11.20
N PRO A 100 -8.47 6.83 -10.96
CA PRO A 100 -9.13 6.13 -9.88
C PRO A 100 -8.91 4.61 -9.93
N LEU A 101 -8.54 4.02 -8.79
CA LEU A 101 -8.41 2.58 -8.65
C LEU A 101 -9.74 1.90 -8.93
N ARG A 102 -9.69 0.82 -9.72
CA ARG A 102 -10.87 0.02 -10.01
C ARG A 102 -11.15 -0.93 -8.84
N ARG A 103 -12.11 -0.56 -8.00
CA ARG A 103 -12.61 -1.42 -6.93
C ARG A 103 -13.54 -2.50 -7.51
N ARG A 104 -13.36 -3.75 -7.09
CA ARG A 104 -14.34 -4.81 -7.35
C ARG A 104 -15.57 -4.62 -6.45
N PRO A 105 -16.79 -4.88 -6.98
CA PRO A 105 -18.03 -4.82 -6.21
C PRO A 105 -18.08 -5.88 -5.12
#